data_AF-A0A2P2EDJ9-F1
#
_entry.id   AF-A0A2P2EDJ9-F1
#
_cell.length_a   1.000
_cell.length_b   1.000
_cell.length_c   1.000
_cell.angle_alpha   90.00
_cell.angle_beta   90.00
_cell.angle_gamma   90.00
#
_symmetry.space_group_name_H-M   'P 1'
#
loop_
_entity.id
_entity.type
_entity.pdbx_description
1 polymer ?
#
loop_
_entity_poly.entity_id
_entity_poly.type
_entity_poly.pdbx_seq_one_letter_code
_entity_poly.pdbx_strand_id
1 'polypeptide(L)'
;MRTTDQQLKIMDHVAQMGPGDSLAVHARAGTGKTTTLALIAAANPKTTFRYYGFNRALITEAKNRFGRNVRPTTLHALAFHSLGLKGENIHQRYTPAEIVQILSLHGYGKEMDAALIARHIDTTLTNFCHSGTTAIHPDHTDLPGSTSAGLRDLILIQTRRMWADIMNGLLPPTHDHYLKMFHIHLCMGLIGQPREDAILYDEAQDSNPVSTAIIRLAHHARHIWVGDPWQAIYGFRGAKNALDGFSGTVMELTVTHRFGQPIVDWANYVLTWHPTPPTTPITTTRIDGCVRFDDEPDPKSTLITRTRAGLFMAALRQSQANRTMTIEGNINGHAALLRDLAALKLGRPQSIRTESLKRHRSWQELVTSAEYSASPDLKRASEVFSIIPPEHINDALRKISEGNKPAGEADLTLTTIHAMKGREADRISIGSDALSPSEATESHYDERPEEISEETNLLYVAMTRARNALTLPTQFERPFRSPRTTVEMPPDVYRIAKAAIDHSIENQDQKNIREALEQQGFSLLNRGPDLVLVDNSNRGIRLAELCLKPEILASKFPKYANSIP
;
A
#
# COMPACT_ATOMS: atom_id res chain seq x y z
N MET A 1 -16.44 24.32 12.17
CA MET A 1 -16.93 23.27 11.24
C MET A 1 -18.28 22.80 11.78
N ARG A 2 -19.34 22.74 10.97
CA ARG A 2 -20.62 22.17 11.44
C ARG A 2 -20.49 20.65 11.43
N THR A 3 -20.93 20.00 12.50
CA THR A 3 -20.93 18.54 12.64
C THR A 3 -21.84 17.91 11.58
N THR A 4 -21.41 16.82 10.94
CA THR A 4 -22.23 16.11 9.96
C THR A 4 -23.23 15.17 10.65
N ASP A 5 -24.30 14.79 9.96
CA ASP A 5 -25.28 13.81 10.50
C ASP A 5 -24.62 12.46 10.82
N GLN A 6 -23.62 12.05 10.04
CA GLN A 6 -22.86 10.82 10.31
C GLN A 6 -22.05 10.95 11.62
N GLN A 7 -21.41 12.10 11.86
CA GLN A 7 -20.68 12.37 13.09
C GLN A 7 -21.62 12.42 14.30
N LEU A 8 -22.80 13.03 14.17
CA LEU A 8 -23.81 13.06 15.24
C LEU A 8 -24.27 11.65 15.61
N LYS A 9 -24.61 10.82 14.61
CA LYS A 9 -25.00 9.41 14.85
C LYS A 9 -23.91 8.61 15.58
N ILE A 10 -22.64 8.81 15.21
CA ILE A 10 -21.50 8.17 15.88
C ILE A 10 -21.42 8.63 17.34
N MET A 11 -21.55 9.93 17.60
CA MET A 11 -21.51 10.48 18.96
C MET A 11 -22.65 9.94 19.83
N ASP A 12 -23.86 9.89 19.29
CA ASP A 12 -25.04 9.34 19.98
C ASP A 12 -24.85 7.86 20.32
N HIS A 13 -24.27 7.08 19.39
CA HIS A 13 -23.95 5.68 19.64
C HIS A 13 -22.90 5.52 20.74
N VAL A 14 -21.80 6.30 20.71
CA VAL A 14 -20.74 6.24 21.74
C VAL A 14 -21.25 6.59 23.13
N ALA A 15 -22.22 7.51 23.23
CA ALA A 15 -22.85 7.85 24.50
C ALA A 15 -23.60 6.66 25.14
N GLN A 16 -24.13 5.75 24.32
CA GLN A 16 -24.90 4.59 24.74
C GLN A 16 -24.04 3.34 25.04
N MET A 17 -22.78 3.32 24.57
CA MET A 17 -21.87 2.19 24.79
C MET A 17 -21.57 1.97 26.29
N GLY A 18 -21.50 0.72 26.72
CA GLY A 18 -21.02 0.28 28.03
C GLY A 18 -19.56 -0.19 28.02
N PRO A 19 -18.96 -0.45 29.20
CA PRO A 19 -17.61 -1.02 29.30
C PRO A 19 -17.46 -2.31 28.49
N GLY A 20 -16.37 -2.43 27.72
CA GLY A 20 -16.10 -3.57 26.84
C GLY A 20 -16.75 -3.48 25.45
N ASP A 21 -17.74 -2.59 25.26
CA ASP A 21 -18.33 -2.37 23.94
C ASP A 21 -17.30 -1.78 22.97
N SER A 22 -17.41 -2.17 21.71
CA SER A 22 -16.47 -1.81 20.67
C SER A 22 -17.19 -1.29 19.42
N LEU A 23 -16.76 -0.11 18.95
CA LEU A 23 -17.24 0.55 17.75
C LEU A 23 -16.08 0.71 16.75
N ALA A 24 -16.28 0.30 15.51
CA ALA A 24 -15.40 0.65 14.40
C ALA A 24 -16.03 1.75 13.54
N VAL A 25 -15.25 2.79 13.23
CA VAL A 25 -15.63 3.87 12.33
C VAL A 25 -14.76 3.80 11.08
N HIS A 26 -15.35 3.33 10.00
CA HIS A 26 -14.73 3.30 8.68
C HIS A 26 -14.82 4.70 8.06
N ALA A 27 -13.75 5.45 8.19
CA ALA A 27 -13.69 6.86 7.84
C ALA A 27 -12.82 7.08 6.61
N ARG A 28 -13.50 7.33 5.48
CA ARG A 28 -12.86 7.52 4.17
C ARG A 28 -11.90 8.72 4.17
N ALA A 29 -11.08 8.83 3.14
CA ALA A 29 -10.08 9.88 3.02
C ALA A 29 -10.67 11.28 3.19
N GLY A 30 -10.13 12.08 4.11
CA GLY A 30 -10.52 13.49 4.28
C GLY A 30 -11.88 13.72 4.96
N THR A 31 -12.49 12.71 5.58
CA THR A 31 -13.79 12.80 6.28
C THR A 31 -13.71 13.35 7.70
N GLY A 32 -12.50 13.61 8.21
CA GLY A 32 -12.29 14.19 9.54
C GLY A 32 -12.26 13.18 10.68
N LYS A 33 -11.51 12.08 10.55
CA LYS A 33 -11.25 11.05 11.58
C LYS A 33 -10.97 11.64 12.97
N THR A 34 -9.83 12.30 13.10
CA THR A 34 -9.37 12.87 14.38
C THR A 34 -10.28 14.01 14.86
N THR A 35 -10.93 14.74 13.95
CA THR A 35 -11.96 15.74 14.32
C THR A 35 -13.17 15.07 14.95
N THR A 36 -13.62 13.94 14.40
CA THR A 36 -14.73 13.15 14.94
C THR A 36 -14.39 12.63 16.33
N LEU A 37 -13.17 12.11 16.53
CA LEU A 37 -12.68 11.71 17.85
C LEU A 37 -12.70 12.89 18.85
N ALA A 38 -12.29 14.09 18.42
CA ALA A 38 -12.30 15.27 19.27
C ALA A 38 -13.74 15.69 19.65
N LEU A 39 -14.68 15.59 18.72
CA LEU A 39 -16.10 15.86 18.98
C LEU A 39 -16.70 14.85 19.95
N ILE A 40 -16.39 13.56 19.80
CA ILE A 40 -16.80 12.50 20.75
C ILE A 40 -16.30 12.84 22.16
N ALA A 41 -15.01 13.16 22.31
CA ALA A 41 -14.43 13.49 23.61
C ALA A 41 -15.03 14.76 24.22
N ALA A 42 -15.30 15.78 23.40
CA ALA A 42 -15.88 17.05 23.85
C ALA A 42 -17.35 16.90 24.29
N ALA A 43 -18.13 16.05 23.63
CA ALA A 43 -19.51 15.77 24.00
C ALA A 43 -19.64 14.90 25.27
N ASN A 44 -18.55 14.27 25.73
CA ASN A 44 -18.51 13.41 26.90
C ASN A 44 -17.51 13.94 27.95
N PRO A 45 -17.72 15.14 28.52
CA PRO A 45 -16.72 15.82 29.37
C PRO A 45 -16.46 15.11 30.71
N LYS A 46 -17.38 14.23 31.15
CA LYS A 46 -17.24 13.42 32.37
C LYS A 46 -16.48 12.12 32.15
N THR A 47 -16.31 11.71 30.89
CA THR A 47 -15.63 10.47 30.51
C THR A 47 -14.15 10.76 30.32
N THR A 48 -13.30 9.93 30.92
CA THR A 48 -11.86 9.96 30.69
C THR A 48 -11.50 9.12 29.47
N PHE A 49 -10.70 9.68 28.57
CA PHE A 49 -10.30 9.02 27.33
C PHE A 49 -8.79 8.81 27.29
N ARG A 50 -8.38 7.65 26.81
CA ARG A 50 -7.02 7.43 26.31
C ARG A 50 -7.00 7.49 24.80
N TYR A 51 -6.18 8.36 24.23
CA TYR A 51 -5.99 8.44 22.78
C TYR A 51 -4.68 7.77 22.40
N TYR A 52 -4.78 6.77 21.51
CA TYR A 52 -3.63 6.12 20.90
C TYR A 52 -3.48 6.60 19.46
N GLY A 53 -2.39 7.30 19.20
CA GLY A 53 -1.97 7.68 17.86
C GLY A 53 -0.83 6.78 17.37
N PHE A 54 -0.79 6.53 16.06
CA PHE A 54 0.22 5.67 15.43
C PHE A 54 1.64 6.23 15.53
N ASN A 55 1.81 7.56 15.55
CA ASN A 55 3.12 8.20 15.59
C ASN A 55 3.14 9.46 16.49
N ARG A 56 4.34 9.97 16.76
CA ARG A 56 4.54 11.14 17.64
C ARG A 56 3.97 12.44 17.07
N ALA A 57 3.87 12.58 15.76
CA ALA A 57 3.27 13.76 15.13
C ALA A 57 1.77 13.83 15.44
N LEU A 58 1.05 12.71 15.30
CA LEU A 58 -0.37 12.59 15.70
C LEU A 58 -0.56 12.89 17.19
N ILE A 59 0.32 12.41 18.06
CA ILE A 59 0.25 12.74 19.50
C ILE A 59 0.42 14.24 19.74
N THR A 60 1.30 14.89 19.00
CA THR A 60 1.54 16.34 19.15
C THR A 60 0.33 17.14 18.68
N GLU A 61 -0.26 16.77 17.54
CA GLU A 61 -1.51 17.35 17.05
C GLU A 61 -2.68 17.10 18.02
N ALA A 62 -2.81 15.88 18.53
CA ALA A 62 -3.83 15.48 19.48
C ALA A 62 -3.77 16.33 20.76
N LYS A 63 -2.58 16.60 21.30
CA LYS A 63 -2.43 17.46 22.49
C LYS A 63 -2.99 18.88 22.30
N ASN A 64 -2.98 19.41 21.08
CA ASN A 64 -3.52 20.73 20.76
C ASN A 64 -5.01 20.68 20.44
N ARG A 65 -5.53 19.55 19.94
CA ARG A 65 -6.91 19.41 19.48
C ARG A 65 -7.87 18.91 20.57
N PHE A 66 -7.42 18.02 21.45
CA PHE A 66 -8.28 17.41 22.46
C PHE A 66 -8.33 18.20 23.77
N GLY A 67 -9.45 18.07 24.49
CA GLY A 67 -9.63 18.65 25.82
C GLY A 67 -8.87 17.90 26.92
N ARG A 68 -8.95 18.44 28.15
CA ARG A 68 -8.24 17.91 29.34
C ARG A 68 -8.66 16.48 29.74
N ASN A 69 -9.82 16.02 29.30
CA ASN A 69 -10.32 14.67 29.58
C ASN A 69 -9.71 13.59 28.68
N VAL A 70 -8.84 13.96 27.73
CA VAL A 70 -8.14 13.01 26.85
C VAL A 70 -6.66 12.95 27.18
N ARG A 71 -6.09 11.75 27.20
CA ARG A 71 -4.66 11.49 27.42
C ARG A 71 -4.02 10.89 26.16
N PRO A 72 -3.38 11.70 25.31
CA PRO A 72 -2.72 11.23 24.10
C PRO A 72 -1.37 10.54 24.40
N THR A 73 -1.17 9.34 23.88
CA THR A 73 0.13 8.62 23.90
C THR A 73 0.24 7.65 22.72
N THR A 74 1.44 7.22 22.36
CA THR A 74 1.59 6.01 21.54
C THR A 74 1.59 4.77 22.44
N LEU A 75 1.23 3.61 21.88
CA LEU A 75 1.35 2.32 22.60
C LEU A 75 2.80 2.05 23.01
N HIS A 76 3.75 2.33 22.12
CA HIS A 76 5.18 2.21 22.39
C HIS A 76 5.64 3.07 23.58
N ALA A 77 5.19 4.33 23.66
CA ALA A 77 5.55 5.21 24.76
C ALA A 77 4.94 4.75 26.09
N LEU A 78 3.71 4.21 26.05
CA LEU A 78 3.08 3.59 27.22
C LEU A 78 3.87 2.35 27.67
N ALA A 79 4.14 1.42 26.76
CA ALA A 79 4.89 0.20 27.03
C ALA A 79 6.27 0.50 27.65
N PHE A 80 7.00 1.45 27.06
CA PHE A 80 8.31 1.88 27.55
C PHE A 80 8.27 2.39 29.01
N HIS A 81 7.28 3.22 29.35
CA HIS A 81 7.14 3.74 30.71
C HIS A 81 6.65 2.65 31.68
N SER A 82 5.68 1.84 31.27
CA SER A 82 5.11 0.79 32.13
C SER A 82 6.12 -0.31 32.47
N LEU A 83 7.04 -0.61 31.55
CA LEU A 83 8.15 -1.55 31.78
C LEU A 83 9.34 -0.93 32.53
N GLY A 84 9.32 0.37 32.82
CA GLY A 84 10.40 1.03 33.55
C GLY A 84 11.71 1.17 32.76
N LEU A 85 11.69 1.16 31.42
CA LEU A 85 12.88 1.14 30.56
C LEU A 85 13.63 2.49 30.48
N LYS A 86 13.34 3.42 31.37
CA LYS A 86 13.97 4.74 31.36
C LYS A 86 15.45 4.60 31.74
N GLY A 87 16.34 4.92 30.80
CA GLY A 87 17.79 4.79 30.98
C GLY A 87 18.36 3.47 30.45
N GLU A 88 17.50 2.54 30.02
CA GLU A 88 17.92 1.30 29.38
C GLU A 88 18.37 1.54 27.94
N ASN A 89 19.29 0.69 27.47
CA ASN A 89 19.74 0.71 26.09
C ASN A 89 18.69 0.03 25.20
N ILE A 90 18.12 0.77 24.25
CA ILE A 90 17.17 0.24 23.26
C ILE A 90 17.91 0.02 21.95
N HIS A 91 17.99 -1.23 21.53
CA HIS A 91 18.65 -1.60 20.29
C HIS A 91 17.82 -1.17 19.09
N GLN A 92 18.44 -0.58 18.07
CA GLN A 92 17.71 -0.14 16.87
C GLN A 92 17.21 -1.34 16.05
N ARG A 93 18.12 -2.27 15.73
CA ARG A 93 17.85 -3.50 15.00
C ARG A 93 19.03 -4.45 15.09
N TYR A 94 18.79 -5.74 15.30
CA TYR A 94 19.83 -6.76 15.20
C TYR A 94 20.13 -7.09 13.74
N THR A 95 21.40 -6.99 13.35
CA THR A 95 21.86 -7.41 12.03
C THR A 95 22.09 -8.92 11.99
N PRO A 96 22.00 -9.57 10.82
CA PRO A 96 22.31 -10.99 10.70
C PRO A 96 23.70 -11.34 11.25
N ALA A 97 24.70 -10.47 11.06
CA ALA A 97 26.05 -10.68 11.57
C ALA A 97 26.10 -10.69 13.11
N GLU A 98 25.41 -9.76 13.77
CA GLU A 98 25.29 -9.74 15.23
C GLU A 98 24.59 -10.99 15.74
N ILE A 99 23.50 -11.42 15.10
CA ILE A 99 22.76 -12.63 15.48
C ILE A 99 23.63 -13.88 15.36
N VAL A 100 24.43 -14.00 14.28
CA VAL A 100 25.41 -15.08 14.13
C VAL A 100 26.39 -15.10 15.30
N GLN A 101 26.91 -13.95 15.70
CA GLN A 101 27.85 -13.84 16.81
C GLN A 101 27.20 -14.17 18.16
N ILE A 102 26.05 -13.56 18.46
CA ILE A 102 25.31 -13.73 19.72
C ILE A 102 24.94 -15.20 19.95
N LEU A 103 24.41 -15.85 18.91
CA LEU A 103 23.92 -17.23 19.02
C LEU A 103 24.98 -18.28 18.66
N SER A 104 26.18 -17.84 18.26
CA SER A 104 27.27 -18.71 17.78
C SER A 104 26.79 -19.67 16.69
N LEU A 105 26.11 -19.10 15.68
CA LEU A 105 25.49 -19.88 14.61
C LEU A 105 26.53 -20.45 13.64
N HIS A 106 26.24 -21.66 13.17
CA HIS A 106 27.00 -22.35 12.13
C HIS A 106 26.04 -22.70 10.99
N GLY A 107 26.57 -22.92 9.78
CA GLY A 107 25.77 -23.37 8.65
C GLY A 107 25.11 -24.73 8.91
N TYR A 108 23.96 -24.95 8.30
CA TYR A 108 23.21 -26.21 8.40
C TYR A 108 23.40 -27.03 7.12
N GLY A 109 24.31 -28.01 7.19
CA GLY A 109 24.67 -28.84 6.04
C GLY A 109 25.13 -28.02 4.82
N LYS A 110 24.70 -28.43 3.63
CA LYS A 110 24.79 -27.61 2.39
C LYS A 110 23.52 -26.80 2.13
N GLU A 111 22.52 -26.90 3.01
CA GLU A 111 21.19 -26.34 2.80
C GLU A 111 21.17 -24.83 3.07
N MET A 112 21.87 -24.36 4.11
CA MET A 112 21.80 -22.95 4.52
C MET A 112 23.04 -22.49 5.27
N ASP A 113 23.56 -21.30 4.91
CA ASP A 113 24.64 -20.67 5.66
C ASP A 113 24.14 -20.00 6.96
N ALA A 114 25.07 -19.63 7.84
CA ALA A 114 24.76 -19.04 9.13
C ALA A 114 24.07 -17.67 9.03
N ALA A 115 24.39 -16.86 8.01
CA ALA A 115 23.80 -15.54 7.84
C ALA A 115 22.34 -15.63 7.40
N LEU A 116 22.01 -16.60 6.56
CA LEU A 116 20.65 -16.90 6.15
C LEU A 116 19.85 -17.47 7.33
N ILE A 117 20.43 -18.36 8.15
CA ILE A 117 19.79 -18.83 9.41
C ILE A 117 19.48 -17.64 10.33
N ALA A 118 20.44 -16.74 10.51
CA ALA A 118 20.25 -15.52 11.31
C ALA A 118 19.12 -14.63 10.76
N ARG A 119 18.98 -14.51 9.43
CA ARG A 119 17.88 -13.78 8.81
C ARG A 119 16.52 -14.42 9.14
N HIS A 120 16.40 -15.74 9.06
CA HIS A 120 15.17 -16.44 9.43
C HIS A 120 14.85 -16.32 10.92
N ILE A 121 15.85 -16.28 11.80
CA ILE A 121 15.67 -15.99 13.23
C ILE A 121 15.16 -14.55 13.44
N ASP A 122 15.76 -13.55 12.79
CA ASP A 122 15.30 -12.13 12.83
C ASP A 122 13.83 -12.02 12.38
N THR A 123 13.49 -12.63 11.25
CA THR A 123 12.12 -12.65 10.72
C THR A 123 11.15 -13.35 11.68
N THR A 124 11.53 -14.53 12.20
CA THR A 124 10.68 -15.30 13.13
C THR A 124 10.42 -14.53 14.42
N LEU A 125 11.45 -13.88 14.97
CA LEU A 125 11.33 -13.06 16.17
C LEU A 125 10.46 -11.82 15.93
N THR A 126 10.62 -11.16 14.78
CA THR A 126 9.82 -10.01 14.37
C THR A 126 8.34 -10.39 14.22
N ASN A 127 8.05 -11.48 13.51
CA ASN A 127 6.69 -12.00 13.33
C ASN A 127 6.05 -12.36 14.67
N PHE A 128 6.81 -12.99 15.57
CA PHE A 128 6.35 -13.21 16.94
C PHE A 128 6.03 -11.89 17.64
N CYS A 129 6.92 -10.90 17.58
CA CYS A 129 6.72 -9.61 18.25
C CYS A 129 5.48 -8.85 17.74
N HIS A 130 5.12 -9.02 16.47
CA HIS A 130 3.92 -8.41 15.88
C HIS A 130 2.64 -9.21 16.09
N SER A 131 2.72 -10.48 16.49
CA SER A 131 1.56 -11.35 16.66
C SER A 131 0.77 -11.09 17.96
N GLY A 132 -0.45 -11.64 18.07
CA GLY A 132 -1.21 -11.64 19.32
C GLY A 132 -0.86 -12.78 20.29
N THR A 133 0.10 -13.65 19.96
CA THR A 133 0.45 -14.80 20.80
C THR A 133 1.47 -14.43 21.89
N THR A 134 1.51 -15.22 22.96
CA THR A 134 2.43 -15.04 24.09
C THR A 134 3.66 -15.96 24.03
N ALA A 135 3.71 -16.89 23.07
CA ALA A 135 4.82 -17.81 22.86
C ALA A 135 5.18 -17.93 21.36
N ILE A 136 6.42 -18.34 21.08
CA ILE A 136 6.91 -18.52 19.70
C ILE A 136 6.44 -19.88 19.15
N HIS A 137 5.64 -19.82 18.08
CA HIS A 137 5.09 -20.96 17.35
C HIS A 137 5.69 -21.10 15.93
N PRO A 138 5.60 -22.28 15.30
CA PRO A 138 6.05 -22.51 13.91
C PRO A 138 5.47 -21.53 12.89
N ASP A 139 4.25 -21.05 13.09
CA ASP A 139 3.56 -20.12 12.18
C ASP A 139 4.21 -18.73 12.12
N HIS A 140 5.12 -18.41 13.04
CA HIS A 140 5.91 -17.17 12.95
C HIS A 140 7.09 -17.28 11.99
N THR A 141 7.45 -18.49 11.55
CA THR A 141 8.57 -18.69 10.62
C THR A 141 8.16 -18.32 9.19
N ASP A 142 9.08 -17.76 8.42
CA ASP A 142 8.95 -17.49 6.98
C ASP A 142 9.50 -18.64 6.11
N LEU A 143 9.71 -19.82 6.71
CA LEU A 143 10.28 -20.98 6.05
C LEU A 143 9.24 -21.70 5.19
N PRO A 144 9.58 -22.04 3.92
CA PRO A 144 8.72 -22.86 3.06
C PRO A 144 8.27 -24.16 3.73
N GLY A 145 7.07 -24.64 3.38
CA GLY A 145 6.55 -25.91 3.89
C GLY A 145 7.46 -27.11 3.58
N SER A 146 8.29 -27.01 2.53
CA SER A 146 9.27 -28.03 2.13
C SER A 146 10.57 -28.03 2.95
N THR A 147 10.78 -27.04 3.84
CA THR A 147 11.98 -26.97 4.67
C THR A 147 12.07 -28.16 5.64
N SER A 148 13.28 -28.73 5.78
CA SER A 148 13.53 -29.86 6.67
C SER A 148 13.14 -29.55 8.12
N ALA A 149 12.55 -30.55 8.81
CA ALA A 149 12.12 -30.39 10.20
C ALA A 149 13.28 -29.95 11.12
N GLY A 150 14.47 -30.53 10.93
CA GLY A 150 15.66 -30.18 11.72
C GLY A 150 16.09 -28.71 11.56
N LEU A 151 16.02 -28.15 10.35
CA LEU A 151 16.33 -26.73 10.13
C LEU A 151 15.26 -25.81 10.76
N ARG A 152 13.98 -26.18 10.63
CA ARG A 152 12.87 -25.46 11.26
C ARG A 152 12.99 -25.46 12.79
N ASP A 153 13.31 -26.61 13.38
CA ASP A 153 13.52 -26.75 14.82
C ASP A 153 14.73 -25.95 15.30
N LEU A 154 15.85 -25.99 14.56
CA LEU A 154 17.02 -25.16 14.86
C LEU A 154 16.64 -23.67 14.93
N ILE A 155 15.93 -23.16 13.92
CA ILE A 155 15.52 -21.74 13.87
C ILE A 155 14.60 -21.41 15.05
N LEU A 156 13.62 -22.25 15.36
CA LEU A 156 12.71 -22.03 16.48
C LEU A 156 13.43 -22.06 17.84
N ILE A 157 14.33 -23.03 18.05
CA ILE A 157 15.13 -23.14 19.29
C ILE A 157 16.00 -21.90 19.48
N GLN A 158 16.74 -21.50 18.44
CA GLN A 158 17.63 -20.34 18.50
C GLN A 158 16.84 -19.02 18.66
N THR A 159 15.68 -18.89 18.02
CA THR A 159 14.79 -17.74 18.22
C THR A 159 14.29 -17.65 19.66
N ARG A 160 13.87 -18.77 20.26
CA ARG A 160 13.43 -18.83 21.67
C ARG A 160 14.57 -18.50 22.64
N ARG A 161 15.79 -18.97 22.36
CA ARG A 161 16.98 -18.62 23.14
C ARG A 161 17.24 -17.12 23.11
N MET A 162 17.29 -16.51 21.92
CA MET A 162 17.48 -15.07 21.77
C MET A 162 16.38 -14.27 22.50
N TRP A 163 15.12 -14.70 22.38
CA TRP A 163 14.00 -14.08 23.09
C TRP A 163 14.14 -14.18 24.62
N ALA A 164 14.58 -15.34 25.13
CA ALA A 164 14.84 -15.51 26.56
C ALA A 164 15.95 -14.58 27.06
N ASP A 165 17.03 -14.43 26.29
CA ASP A 165 18.12 -13.52 26.63
C ASP A 165 17.65 -12.06 26.67
N ILE A 166 16.74 -11.65 25.75
CA ILE A 166 16.11 -10.32 25.78
C ILE A 166 15.20 -10.16 27.01
N MET A 167 14.33 -11.14 27.29
CA MET A 167 13.41 -11.10 28.44
C MET A 167 14.15 -11.03 29.78
N ASN A 168 15.32 -11.67 29.88
CA ASN A 168 16.15 -11.68 31.07
C ASN A 168 17.10 -10.47 31.17
N GLY A 169 17.05 -9.53 30.21
CA GLY A 169 17.90 -8.34 30.20
C GLY A 169 19.37 -8.60 29.82
N LEU A 170 19.70 -9.77 29.27
CA LEU A 170 21.04 -10.09 28.77
C LEU A 170 21.32 -9.44 27.41
N LEU A 171 20.25 -9.16 26.64
CA LEU A 171 20.31 -8.46 25.36
C LEU A 171 19.39 -7.23 25.39
N PRO A 172 19.82 -6.07 24.87
CA PRO A 172 18.98 -4.88 24.83
C PRO A 172 17.74 -5.10 23.93
N PRO A 173 16.53 -4.75 24.38
CA PRO A 173 15.33 -4.91 23.57
C PRO A 173 15.30 -3.89 22.43
N THR A 174 14.65 -4.25 21.31
CA THR A 174 14.24 -3.29 20.28
C THR A 174 12.87 -2.70 20.63
N HIS A 175 12.39 -1.76 19.80
CA HIS A 175 11.05 -1.21 19.94
C HIS A 175 9.93 -2.25 19.88
N ASP A 176 10.07 -3.24 19.00
CA ASP A 176 9.10 -4.33 18.85
C ASP A 176 9.20 -5.32 20.02
N HIS A 177 10.43 -5.58 20.51
CA HIS A 177 10.65 -6.48 21.63
C HIS A 177 9.94 -5.97 22.89
N TYR A 178 10.18 -4.72 23.30
CA TYR A 178 9.54 -4.25 24.53
C TYR A 178 8.03 -4.10 24.39
N LEU A 179 7.50 -3.84 23.18
CA LEU A 179 6.05 -3.82 23.00
C LEU A 179 5.46 -5.22 23.22
N LYS A 180 6.12 -6.27 22.71
CA LYS A 180 5.74 -7.66 22.99
C LYS A 180 5.92 -8.03 24.46
N MET A 181 7.00 -7.58 25.12
CA MET A 181 7.18 -7.75 26.56
C MET A 181 5.99 -7.16 27.32
N PHE A 182 5.60 -5.91 27.00
CA PHE A 182 4.46 -5.24 27.62
C PHE A 182 3.16 -6.04 27.41
N HIS A 183 2.90 -6.51 26.19
CA HIS A 183 1.75 -7.40 25.92
C HIS A 183 1.76 -8.65 26.81
N ILE A 184 2.88 -9.36 26.92
CA ILE A 184 2.99 -10.56 27.75
C ILE A 184 2.79 -10.24 29.23
N HIS A 185 3.39 -9.15 29.73
CA HIS A 185 3.25 -8.72 31.13
C HIS A 185 1.81 -8.36 31.48
N LEU A 186 1.06 -7.74 30.54
CA LEU A 186 -0.37 -7.50 30.69
C LEU A 186 -1.16 -8.82 30.76
N CYS A 187 -0.90 -9.77 29.85
CA CYS A 187 -1.56 -11.07 29.84
C CYS A 187 -1.29 -11.89 31.12
N MET A 188 -0.09 -11.76 31.69
CA MET A 188 0.30 -12.41 32.94
C MET A 188 -0.17 -11.66 34.20
N GLY A 189 -0.78 -10.48 34.06
CA GLY A 189 -1.19 -9.64 35.19
C GLY A 189 -0.02 -9.04 35.99
N LEU A 190 1.19 -9.04 35.43
CA LEU A 190 2.38 -8.44 36.05
C LEU A 190 2.34 -6.90 36.01
N ILE A 191 1.66 -6.35 35.00
CA ILE A 191 1.43 -4.92 34.81
C ILE A 191 -0.05 -4.71 34.50
N GLY A 192 -0.64 -3.62 35.01
CA GLY A 192 -2.01 -3.23 34.69
C GLY A 192 -2.11 -2.27 33.51
N GLN A 193 -3.26 -2.28 32.83
CA GLN A 193 -3.62 -1.21 31.89
C GLN A 193 -4.00 0.06 32.67
N PRO A 194 -3.74 1.26 32.10
CA PRO A 194 -4.35 2.50 32.55
C PRO A 194 -5.88 2.41 32.60
N ARG A 195 -6.50 3.09 33.56
CA ARG A 195 -7.95 3.00 33.86
C ARG A 195 -8.74 4.20 33.35
N GLU A 196 -8.67 4.46 32.04
CA GLU A 196 -9.59 5.41 31.41
C GLU A 196 -10.89 4.72 30.99
N ASP A 197 -11.99 5.46 30.99
CA ASP A 197 -13.33 4.92 30.70
C ASP A 197 -13.50 4.51 29.23
N ALA A 198 -12.73 5.12 28.33
CA ALA A 198 -12.79 4.85 26.90
C ALA A 198 -11.41 4.99 26.23
N ILE A 199 -11.21 4.21 25.17
CA ILE A 199 -10.02 4.24 24.32
C ILE A 199 -10.43 4.74 22.94
N LEU A 200 -9.72 5.76 22.45
CA LEU A 200 -9.79 6.27 21.09
C LEU A 200 -8.55 5.78 20.35
N TYR A 201 -8.71 4.89 19.38
CA TYR A 201 -7.61 4.40 18.56
C TYR A 201 -7.72 4.92 17.13
N ASP A 202 -6.78 5.77 16.75
CA ASP A 202 -6.74 6.44 15.45
C ASP A 202 -5.80 5.69 14.49
N GLU A 203 -6.07 5.79 13.19
CA GLU A 203 -5.37 5.03 12.12
C GLU A 203 -5.33 3.51 12.38
N ALA A 204 -6.44 2.95 12.86
CA ALA A 204 -6.55 1.54 13.24
C ALA A 204 -6.23 0.55 12.09
N GLN A 205 -6.32 1.00 10.82
CA GLN A 205 -5.94 0.19 9.67
C GLN A 205 -4.44 -0.13 9.59
N ASP A 206 -3.60 0.66 10.27
CA ASP A 206 -2.14 0.50 10.28
C ASP A 206 -1.63 -0.21 11.53
N SER A 207 -2.54 -0.74 12.35
CA SER A 207 -2.22 -1.52 13.55
C SER A 207 -1.57 -2.86 13.19
N ASN A 208 -0.87 -3.46 14.15
CA ASN A 208 -0.43 -4.85 14.08
C ASN A 208 -1.20 -5.70 15.11
N PRO A 209 -1.22 -7.04 14.99
CA PRO A 209 -1.97 -7.90 15.89
C PRO A 209 -1.64 -7.72 17.38
N VAL A 210 -0.37 -7.51 17.74
CA VAL A 210 0.04 -7.27 19.14
C VAL A 210 -0.58 -5.98 19.69
N SER A 211 -0.62 -4.90 18.92
CA SER A 211 -1.21 -3.62 19.34
C SER A 211 -2.71 -3.76 19.56
N THR A 212 -3.39 -4.45 18.63
CA THR A 212 -4.81 -4.76 18.75
C THR A 212 -5.09 -5.63 19.97
N ALA A 213 -4.26 -6.63 20.25
CA ALA A 213 -4.37 -7.47 21.45
C ALA A 213 -4.20 -6.65 22.74
N ILE A 214 -3.18 -5.78 22.81
CA ILE A 214 -2.94 -4.89 23.96
C ILE A 214 -4.17 -4.03 24.27
N ILE A 215 -4.75 -3.37 23.25
CA ILE A 215 -5.93 -2.52 23.43
C ILE A 215 -7.13 -3.35 23.91
N ARG A 216 -7.35 -4.54 23.33
CA ARG A 216 -8.47 -5.41 23.67
C ARG A 216 -8.44 -5.94 25.11
N LEU A 217 -7.26 -6.04 25.73
CA LEU A 217 -7.12 -6.41 27.15
C LEU A 217 -7.73 -5.37 28.11
N ALA A 218 -7.98 -4.14 27.66
CA ALA A 218 -8.62 -3.09 28.47
C ALA A 218 -10.15 -3.26 28.51
N HIS A 219 -10.65 -4.39 29.02
CA HIS A 219 -12.09 -4.73 29.08
C HIS A 219 -12.93 -3.73 29.91
N HIS A 220 -12.31 -2.95 30.78
CA HIS A 220 -12.98 -1.91 31.56
C HIS A 220 -13.35 -0.68 30.72
N ALA A 221 -12.72 -0.50 29.55
CA ALA A 221 -12.90 0.67 28.70
C ALA A 221 -13.85 0.36 27.53
N ARG A 222 -14.52 1.38 27.02
CA ARG A 222 -15.19 1.38 25.71
C ARG A 222 -14.15 1.54 24.61
N HIS A 223 -14.23 0.81 23.50
CA HIS A 223 -13.20 0.90 22.45
C HIS A 223 -13.78 1.55 21.19
N ILE A 224 -13.21 2.70 20.79
CA ILE A 224 -13.57 3.41 19.56
C ILE A 224 -12.39 3.34 18.59
N TRP A 225 -12.53 2.53 17.54
CA TRP A 225 -11.53 2.29 16.51
C TRP A 225 -11.87 3.15 15.29
N VAL A 226 -10.95 4.01 14.85
CA VAL A 226 -11.18 4.90 13.70
C VAL A 226 -10.06 4.70 12.70
N GLY A 227 -10.42 4.57 11.43
CA GLY A 227 -9.45 4.40 10.36
C GLY A 227 -10.10 4.28 9.00
N ASP A 228 -9.29 4.20 7.96
CA ASP A 228 -9.75 3.93 6.59
C ASP A 228 -9.22 2.56 6.16
N PRO A 229 -10.05 1.48 6.12
CA PRO A 229 -9.59 0.14 5.75
C PRO A 229 -8.80 0.11 4.44
N TRP A 230 -9.22 0.93 3.46
CA TRP A 230 -8.60 1.00 2.15
C TRP A 230 -7.34 1.90 2.11
N GLN A 231 -6.94 2.52 3.23
CA GLN A 231 -5.63 3.16 3.36
C GLN A 231 -4.60 2.29 4.05
N ALA A 232 -4.87 1.01 4.32
CA ALA A 232 -3.89 0.08 4.88
C ALA A 232 -2.76 -0.19 3.86
N ILE A 233 -1.58 0.38 4.10
CA ILE A 233 -0.39 0.25 3.21
C ILE A 233 0.90 -0.06 3.98
N TYR A 234 0.79 -0.51 5.23
CA TYR A 234 1.95 -0.93 6.03
C TYR A 234 2.03 -2.45 6.21
N GLY A 235 1.37 -3.22 5.33
CA GLY A 235 1.37 -4.69 5.36
C GLY A 235 2.79 -5.28 5.39
N PHE A 236 3.70 -4.71 4.60
CA PHE A 236 5.14 -5.08 4.60
C PHE A 236 5.86 -4.92 5.96
N ARG A 237 5.25 -4.24 6.95
CA ARG A 237 5.76 -4.11 8.32
C ARG A 237 5.00 -4.99 9.33
N GLY A 238 4.24 -5.97 8.85
CA GLY A 238 3.40 -6.82 9.70
C GLY A 238 2.13 -6.12 10.21
N ALA A 239 1.75 -4.98 9.63
CA ALA A 239 0.46 -4.36 9.93
C ALA A 239 -0.66 -5.24 9.39
N LYS A 240 -1.67 -5.48 10.22
CA LYS A 240 -2.91 -6.15 9.85
C LYS A 240 -4.05 -5.22 10.24
N ASN A 241 -4.84 -4.82 9.25
CA ASN A 241 -5.92 -3.87 9.44
C ASN A 241 -6.86 -4.32 10.56
N ALA A 242 -6.88 -3.57 11.67
CA ALA A 242 -7.69 -3.93 12.85
C ALA A 242 -9.19 -3.73 12.64
N LEU A 243 -9.58 -3.07 11.54
CA LEU A 243 -10.96 -2.86 11.14
C LEU A 243 -11.52 -4.03 10.32
N ASP A 244 -10.65 -4.88 9.75
CA ASP A 244 -11.09 -6.05 8.99
C ASP A 244 -11.61 -7.14 9.92
N GLY A 245 -12.76 -7.72 9.58
CA GLY A 245 -13.40 -8.77 10.38
C GLY A 245 -13.86 -8.30 11.77
N PHE A 246 -14.13 -7.01 11.94
CA PHE A 246 -14.55 -6.43 13.21
C PHE A 246 -15.89 -7.01 13.69
N SER A 247 -15.87 -7.65 14.88
CA SER A 247 -17.02 -8.35 15.47
C SER A 247 -17.90 -7.43 16.35
N GLY A 248 -18.25 -6.24 15.86
CA GLY A 248 -19.01 -5.24 16.61
C GLY A 248 -19.78 -4.28 15.71
N THR A 249 -20.23 -3.16 16.26
CA THR A 249 -20.91 -2.14 15.45
C THR A 249 -19.90 -1.44 14.54
N VAL A 250 -20.25 -1.33 13.26
CA VAL A 250 -19.48 -0.60 12.26
C VAL A 250 -20.31 0.58 11.77
N MET A 251 -19.72 1.77 11.78
CA MET A 251 -20.31 3.00 11.25
C MET A 251 -19.36 3.63 10.23
N GLU A 252 -19.88 4.47 9.35
CA GLU A 252 -19.10 5.05 8.25
C GLU A 252 -19.09 6.57 8.27
N LEU A 253 -17.95 7.15 7.90
CA LEU A 253 -17.83 8.54 7.47
C LEU A 253 -17.45 8.54 5.99
N THR A 254 -18.30 9.10 5.13
CA THR A 254 -18.14 9.03 3.67
C THR A 254 -18.07 10.40 2.99
N VAL A 255 -18.45 11.46 3.68
CA VAL A 255 -18.38 12.83 3.14
C VAL A 255 -16.98 13.40 3.36
N THR A 256 -16.20 13.53 2.29
CA THR A 256 -14.87 14.15 2.34
C THR A 256 -14.96 15.66 2.27
N HIS A 257 -14.06 16.33 2.98
CA HIS A 257 -13.88 17.79 2.93
C HIS A 257 -12.55 18.19 2.28
N ARG A 258 -11.72 17.21 1.89
CA ARG A 258 -10.36 17.41 1.40
C ARG A 258 -10.31 17.80 -0.07
N PHE A 259 -11.04 17.08 -0.92
CA PHE A 259 -11.01 17.21 -2.37
C PHE A 259 -12.41 17.21 -2.98
N GLY A 260 -12.52 17.78 -4.17
CA GLY A 260 -13.78 17.88 -4.89
C GLY A 260 -14.07 16.72 -5.84
N GLN A 261 -15.24 16.81 -6.49
CA GLN A 261 -15.89 15.71 -7.21
C GLN A 261 -14.99 15.00 -8.22
N PRO A 262 -14.17 15.68 -9.05
CA PRO A 262 -13.32 14.99 -10.02
C PRO A 262 -12.35 13.98 -9.39
N ILE A 263 -11.82 14.28 -8.20
CA ILE A 263 -10.91 13.38 -7.47
C ILE A 263 -11.73 12.29 -6.73
N VAL A 264 -12.93 12.61 -6.25
CA VAL A 264 -13.85 11.61 -5.66
C VAL A 264 -14.22 10.53 -6.68
N ASP A 265 -14.53 10.90 -7.92
CA ASP A 265 -14.89 9.96 -8.97
C ASP A 265 -13.75 8.96 -9.22
N TRP A 266 -12.52 9.46 -9.30
CA TRP A 266 -11.32 8.63 -9.44
C TRP A 266 -11.03 7.77 -8.21
N ALA A 267 -11.18 8.32 -7.02
CA ALA A 267 -10.98 7.57 -5.79
C ALA A 267 -11.97 6.40 -5.68
N ASN A 268 -13.25 6.64 -5.96
CA ASN A 268 -14.28 5.59 -5.97
C ASN A 268 -14.03 4.56 -7.08
N TYR A 269 -13.62 5.01 -8.27
CA TYR A 269 -13.30 4.14 -9.39
C TYR A 269 -12.15 3.17 -9.05
N VAL A 270 -11.05 3.66 -8.52
CA VAL A 270 -9.92 2.82 -8.09
C VAL A 270 -10.35 1.83 -7.02
N LEU A 271 -11.19 2.24 -6.06
CA LEU A 271 -11.68 1.34 -5.01
C LEU A 271 -12.53 0.18 -5.53
N THR A 272 -13.15 0.30 -6.72
CA THR A 272 -13.86 -0.83 -7.35
C THR A 272 -12.94 -2.00 -7.70
N TRP A 273 -11.63 -1.77 -7.76
CA TRP A 273 -10.65 -2.79 -8.03
C TRP A 273 -10.23 -3.57 -6.79
N HIS A 274 -10.56 -3.08 -5.59
CA HIS A 274 -10.27 -3.76 -4.35
C HIS A 274 -11.13 -5.04 -4.26
N PRO A 275 -10.60 -6.20 -3.79
CA PRO A 275 -11.38 -7.43 -3.67
C PRO A 275 -12.63 -7.30 -2.76
N THR A 276 -12.54 -6.41 -1.77
CA THR A 276 -13.63 -6.02 -0.88
C THR A 276 -13.86 -4.51 -0.97
N PRO A 277 -14.54 -4.02 -2.03
CA PRO A 277 -14.73 -2.60 -2.23
C PRO A 277 -15.69 -2.02 -1.16
N PRO A 278 -15.64 -0.71 -0.89
CA PRO A 278 -16.59 -0.07 0.01
C PRO A 278 -18.02 -0.19 -0.51
N THR A 279 -18.96 -0.50 0.38
CA THR A 279 -20.40 -0.55 0.04
C THR A 279 -20.97 0.85 -0.21
N THR A 280 -20.57 1.82 0.61
CA THR A 280 -20.94 3.23 0.46
C THR A 280 -19.79 4.01 -0.19
N PRO A 281 -20.03 4.71 -1.30
CA PRO A 281 -19.00 5.50 -1.97
C PRO A 281 -18.61 6.75 -1.18
N ILE A 282 -17.42 7.27 -1.47
CA ILE A 282 -16.97 8.58 -1.02
C ILE A 282 -17.82 9.65 -1.72
N THR A 283 -18.22 10.67 -0.98
CA THR A 283 -19.00 11.80 -1.49
C THR A 283 -18.37 13.12 -1.05
N THR A 284 -18.71 14.21 -1.72
CA THR A 284 -18.22 15.56 -1.37
C THR A 284 -19.27 16.59 -1.75
N THR A 285 -19.25 17.74 -1.07
CA THR A 285 -20.04 18.93 -1.48
C THR A 285 -19.23 19.88 -2.36
N ARG A 286 -17.95 19.56 -2.58
CA ARG A 286 -17.00 20.35 -3.37
C ARG A 286 -17.06 19.93 -4.82
N ILE A 287 -17.41 20.86 -5.71
CA ILE A 287 -17.40 20.63 -7.17
C ILE A 287 -16.08 21.05 -7.83
N ASP A 288 -15.17 21.65 -7.06
CA ASP A 288 -13.89 22.16 -7.55
C ASP A 288 -12.83 21.07 -7.71
N GLY A 289 -11.73 21.43 -8.35
CA GLY A 289 -10.59 20.56 -8.62
C GLY A 289 -10.55 20.01 -10.05
N CYS A 290 -9.49 19.29 -10.39
CA CYS A 290 -9.32 18.72 -11.72
C CYS A 290 -8.48 17.45 -11.70
N VAL A 291 -8.81 16.52 -12.61
CA VAL A 291 -7.97 15.37 -12.94
C VAL A 291 -7.48 15.50 -14.38
N ARG A 292 -6.20 15.24 -14.62
CA ARG A 292 -5.55 15.29 -15.93
C ARG A 292 -4.76 14.00 -16.18
N PHE A 293 -4.56 13.67 -17.45
CA PHE A 293 -3.71 12.54 -17.87
C PHE A 293 -2.48 13.10 -18.56
N ASP A 294 -1.32 12.89 -17.96
CA ASP A 294 -0.02 13.32 -18.49
C ASP A 294 1.08 12.47 -17.87
N ASP A 295 2.07 12.08 -18.68
CA ASP A 295 3.23 11.32 -18.21
C ASP A 295 4.29 12.23 -17.59
N GLU A 296 4.24 13.52 -17.90
CA GLU A 296 5.04 14.52 -17.21
C GLU A 296 4.31 15.05 -15.97
N PRO A 297 5.01 15.21 -14.83
CA PRO A 297 4.41 15.81 -13.66
C PRO A 297 4.09 17.27 -13.93
N ASP A 298 2.95 17.68 -13.39
CA ASP A 298 2.45 19.04 -13.46
C ASP A 298 3.37 19.99 -12.65
N PRO A 299 3.67 21.21 -13.14
CA PRO A 299 4.60 22.10 -12.46
C PRO A 299 4.16 22.44 -11.04
N LYS A 300 5.11 22.53 -10.11
CA LYS A 300 4.89 22.77 -8.67
C LYS A 300 4.03 21.70 -7.99
N SER A 301 3.91 20.52 -8.58
CA SER A 301 3.24 19.38 -7.95
C SER A 301 4.20 18.60 -7.03
N THR A 302 3.58 17.80 -6.17
CA THR A 302 4.27 16.68 -5.52
C THR A 302 4.08 15.44 -6.36
N LEU A 303 5.17 14.94 -6.96
CA LEU A 303 5.23 13.67 -7.67
C LEU A 303 5.41 12.52 -6.67
N ILE A 304 4.44 11.62 -6.63
CA ILE A 304 4.41 10.46 -5.73
C ILE A 304 4.72 9.19 -6.53
N THR A 305 5.77 8.47 -6.14
CA THR A 305 6.15 7.18 -6.76
C THR A 305 5.79 6.00 -5.86
N ARG A 306 5.46 4.85 -6.47
CA ARG A 306 5.13 3.61 -5.75
C ARG A 306 6.33 3.10 -4.98
N THR A 307 7.49 3.10 -5.62
CA THR A 307 8.72 2.48 -5.11
C THR A 307 9.83 3.51 -4.89
N ARG A 308 10.83 3.14 -4.07
CA ARG A 308 12.08 3.93 -3.96
C ARG A 308 12.89 3.93 -5.26
N ALA A 309 12.73 2.89 -6.06
CA ALA A 309 13.32 2.80 -7.40
C ALA A 309 12.70 3.84 -8.32
N GLY A 310 11.37 3.88 -8.39
CA GLY A 310 10.61 4.89 -9.12
C GLY A 310 10.95 6.30 -8.68
N LEU A 311 11.17 6.53 -7.37
CA LEU A 311 11.62 7.84 -6.87
C LEU A 311 12.95 8.27 -7.49
N PHE A 312 13.90 7.34 -7.56
CA PHE A 312 15.20 7.58 -8.17
C PHE A 312 15.07 7.82 -9.68
N MET A 313 14.28 7.01 -10.38
CA MET A 313 14.01 7.16 -11.82
C MET A 313 13.31 8.49 -12.14
N ALA A 314 12.38 8.91 -11.30
CA ALA A 314 11.72 10.20 -11.40
C ALA A 314 12.73 11.35 -11.23
N ALA A 315 13.58 11.28 -10.19
CA ALA A 315 14.62 12.28 -9.97
C ALA A 315 15.57 12.39 -11.17
N LEU A 316 15.92 11.24 -11.75
CA LEU A 316 16.77 11.18 -12.94
C LEU A 316 16.13 11.84 -14.16
N ARG A 317 14.88 11.50 -14.49
CA ARG A 317 14.13 12.09 -15.62
C ARG A 317 13.98 13.61 -15.45
N GLN A 318 13.57 14.05 -14.26
CA GLN A 318 13.37 15.48 -14.01
C GLN A 318 14.69 16.26 -14.04
N SER A 319 15.80 15.63 -13.67
CA SER A 319 17.14 16.23 -13.75
C SER A 319 17.61 16.37 -15.20
N GLN A 320 17.31 15.39 -16.06
CA GLN A 320 17.55 15.49 -17.51
C GLN A 320 16.69 16.59 -18.18
N ALA A 321 15.49 16.83 -17.67
CA ALA A 321 14.62 17.92 -18.09
C ALA A 321 15.03 19.30 -17.53
N ASN A 322 16.18 19.40 -16.84
CA ASN A 322 16.69 20.61 -16.19
C ASN A 322 15.71 21.24 -15.17
N ARG A 323 14.85 20.43 -14.54
CA ARG A 323 13.95 20.88 -13.48
C ARG A 323 14.63 20.75 -12.12
N THR A 324 14.38 21.72 -11.25
CA THR A 324 14.78 21.64 -9.84
C THR A 324 13.76 20.82 -9.05
N MET A 325 14.22 20.10 -8.04
CA MET A 325 13.36 19.18 -7.28
C MET A 325 13.73 19.17 -5.80
N THR A 326 12.76 18.95 -4.92
CA THR A 326 13.01 18.58 -3.52
C THR A 326 12.76 17.08 -3.39
N ILE A 327 13.75 16.32 -2.92
CA ILE A 327 13.62 14.86 -2.83
C ILE A 327 13.42 14.44 -1.38
N GLU A 328 12.25 13.89 -1.08
CA GLU A 328 11.87 13.38 0.23
C GLU A 328 12.16 11.88 0.32
N GLY A 329 13.36 11.53 0.79
CA GLY A 329 13.78 10.14 0.98
C GLY A 329 15.29 9.96 0.90
N ASN A 330 15.78 8.76 1.26
CA ASN A 330 17.20 8.44 1.14
C ASN A 330 17.54 7.94 -0.28
N ILE A 331 17.91 8.87 -1.15
CA ILE A 331 18.47 8.57 -2.48
C ILE A 331 19.96 8.22 -2.44
N ASN A 332 20.68 8.63 -1.38
CA ASN A 332 22.13 8.51 -1.30
C ASN A 332 22.60 7.05 -1.24
N GLY A 333 21.85 6.18 -0.54
CA GLY A 333 22.13 4.75 -0.51
C GLY A 333 22.04 4.10 -1.90
N HIS A 334 21.03 4.47 -2.69
CA HIS A 334 20.85 3.98 -4.06
C HIS A 334 21.94 4.50 -5.00
N ALA A 335 22.31 5.78 -4.85
CA ALA A 335 23.38 6.39 -5.63
C ALA A 335 24.72 5.69 -5.42
N ALA A 336 25.06 5.31 -4.19
CA ALA A 336 26.31 4.60 -3.89
C ALA A 336 26.38 3.23 -4.58
N LEU A 337 25.31 2.43 -4.44
CA LEU A 337 25.24 1.10 -5.04
C LEU A 337 25.28 1.16 -6.58
N LEU A 338 24.56 2.10 -7.18
CA LEU A 338 24.55 2.29 -8.63
C LEU A 338 25.93 2.67 -9.18
N ARG A 339 26.72 3.49 -8.46
CA ARG A 339 28.10 3.79 -8.86
C ARG A 339 28.98 2.55 -8.86
N ASP A 340 28.88 1.74 -7.82
CA ASP A 340 29.66 0.51 -7.69
C ASP A 340 29.29 -0.51 -8.78
N LEU A 341 27.99 -0.65 -9.09
CA LEU A 341 27.50 -1.51 -10.16
C LEU A 341 27.92 -0.99 -11.55
N ALA A 342 27.90 0.32 -11.77
CA ALA A 342 28.38 0.94 -13.01
C ALA A 342 29.89 0.73 -13.18
N ALA A 343 30.67 0.90 -12.10
CA ALA A 343 32.10 0.61 -12.07
C ALA A 343 32.40 -0.85 -12.43
N LEU A 344 31.66 -1.80 -11.84
CA LEU A 344 31.81 -3.22 -12.17
C LEU A 344 31.52 -3.49 -13.64
N LYS A 345 30.45 -2.89 -14.19
CA LYS A 345 30.05 -3.04 -15.60
C LYS A 345 31.06 -2.44 -16.59
N LEU A 346 31.75 -1.38 -16.17
CA LEU A 346 32.85 -0.76 -16.92
C LEU A 346 34.21 -1.46 -16.73
N GLY A 347 34.27 -2.57 -15.99
CA GLY A 347 35.51 -3.30 -15.72
C GLY A 347 36.47 -2.55 -14.78
N ARG A 348 35.94 -1.79 -13.82
CA ARG A 348 36.70 -0.98 -12.84
C ARG A 348 36.49 -1.46 -11.39
N PRO A 349 36.73 -2.74 -11.05
CA PRO A 349 36.44 -3.31 -9.73
C PRO A 349 37.19 -2.61 -8.58
N GLN A 350 38.35 -1.99 -8.84
CA GLN A 350 39.12 -1.21 -7.87
C GLN A 350 38.38 0.01 -7.30
N SER A 351 37.32 0.47 -7.96
CA SER A 351 36.52 1.62 -7.52
C SER A 351 35.29 1.24 -6.69
N ILE A 352 35.03 -0.06 -6.53
CA ILE A 352 33.88 -0.60 -5.78
C ILE A 352 34.13 -0.47 -4.27
N ARG A 353 33.20 0.17 -3.57
CA ARG A 353 33.26 0.31 -2.11
C ARG A 353 32.46 -0.76 -1.37
N THR A 354 31.36 -1.20 -1.96
CA THR A 354 30.45 -2.21 -1.40
C THR A 354 31.15 -3.55 -1.26
N GLU A 355 31.33 -4.01 -0.03
CA GLU A 355 32.14 -5.20 0.28
C GLU A 355 31.62 -6.47 -0.37
N SER A 356 30.29 -6.63 -0.45
CA SER A 356 29.67 -7.78 -1.09
C SER A 356 29.94 -7.84 -2.61
N LEU A 357 30.05 -6.67 -3.26
CA LEU A 357 30.31 -6.57 -4.70
C LEU A 357 31.78 -6.81 -5.07
N LYS A 358 32.73 -6.56 -4.16
CA LYS A 358 34.17 -6.78 -4.40
C LYS A 358 34.53 -8.24 -4.70
N ARG A 359 33.66 -9.18 -4.31
CA ARG A 359 33.86 -10.62 -4.53
C ARG A 359 33.67 -11.03 -5.99
N HIS A 360 33.00 -10.19 -6.78
CA HIS A 360 32.68 -10.47 -8.18
C HIS A 360 33.66 -9.75 -9.11
N ARG A 361 34.19 -10.46 -10.11
CA ARG A 361 35.22 -9.95 -11.03
C ARG A 361 34.62 -9.30 -12.28
N SER A 362 33.40 -9.68 -12.65
CA SER A 362 32.71 -9.14 -13.81
C SER A 362 31.21 -8.99 -13.59
N TRP A 363 30.58 -8.17 -14.43
CA TRP A 363 29.13 -8.03 -14.47
C TRP A 363 28.42 -9.35 -14.76
N GLN A 364 28.94 -10.16 -15.71
CA GLN A 364 28.34 -11.46 -16.00
C GLN A 364 28.40 -12.40 -14.78
N GLU A 365 29.53 -12.46 -14.09
CA GLU A 365 29.67 -13.29 -12.88
C GLU A 365 28.67 -12.88 -11.79
N LEU A 366 28.50 -11.57 -11.57
CA LEU A 366 27.53 -11.06 -10.62
C LEU A 366 26.09 -11.46 -11.02
N VAL A 367 25.70 -11.27 -12.28
CA VAL A 367 24.35 -11.62 -12.77
C VAL A 367 24.10 -13.13 -12.75
N THR A 368 25.12 -13.95 -13.00
CA THR A 368 25.02 -15.42 -12.97
C THR A 368 24.98 -15.98 -11.54
N SER A 369 25.43 -15.22 -10.53
CA SER A 369 25.36 -15.66 -9.15
C SER A 369 23.90 -15.75 -8.66
N ALA A 370 23.54 -16.87 -8.03
CA ALA A 370 22.16 -17.13 -7.59
C ALA A 370 21.65 -16.12 -6.54
N GLU A 371 22.55 -15.55 -5.73
CA GLU A 371 22.23 -14.49 -4.77
C GLU A 371 21.76 -13.21 -5.46
N TYR A 372 22.38 -12.86 -6.60
CA TYR A 372 22.13 -11.59 -7.26
C TYR A 372 21.24 -11.67 -8.50
N SER A 373 21.12 -12.82 -9.17
CA SER A 373 20.27 -13.02 -10.35
C SER A 373 18.80 -12.66 -10.07
N ALA A 374 18.36 -12.84 -8.82
CA ALA A 374 17.05 -12.45 -8.34
C ALA A 374 17.03 -11.12 -7.57
N SER A 375 18.18 -10.44 -7.41
CA SER A 375 18.27 -9.23 -6.58
C SER A 375 17.47 -8.06 -7.19
N PRO A 376 16.62 -7.39 -6.39
CA PRO A 376 15.95 -6.17 -6.82
C PRO A 376 16.93 -5.04 -7.20
N ASP A 377 18.13 -5.05 -6.62
CA ASP A 377 19.18 -4.08 -6.91
C ASP A 377 19.70 -4.21 -8.34
N LEU A 378 19.98 -5.43 -8.83
CA LEU A 378 20.45 -5.62 -10.20
C LEU A 378 19.39 -5.35 -11.25
N LYS A 379 18.12 -5.72 -10.99
CA LYS A 379 17.01 -5.38 -11.89
C LYS A 379 16.93 -3.87 -12.09
N ARG A 380 16.99 -3.12 -10.99
CA ARG A 380 16.98 -1.65 -11.01
C ARG A 380 18.21 -1.05 -11.69
N ALA A 381 19.40 -1.55 -11.39
CA ALA A 381 20.61 -1.08 -12.05
C ALA A 381 20.55 -1.34 -13.57
N SER A 382 19.99 -2.48 -13.98
CA SER A 382 19.80 -2.80 -15.40
C SER A 382 18.82 -1.85 -16.08
N GLU A 383 17.72 -1.50 -15.41
CA GLU A 383 16.76 -0.50 -15.89
C GLU A 383 17.39 0.91 -15.97
N VAL A 384 18.17 1.31 -14.98
CA VAL A 384 18.92 2.59 -15.05
C VAL A 384 19.89 2.55 -16.22
N PHE A 385 20.61 1.44 -16.43
CA PHE A 385 21.60 1.32 -17.50
C PHE A 385 21.02 1.23 -18.91
N SER A 386 19.73 0.93 -19.06
CA SER A 386 19.06 1.02 -20.36
C SER A 386 18.70 2.47 -20.73
N ILE A 387 18.56 3.34 -19.75
CA ILE A 387 18.29 4.77 -19.95
C ILE A 387 19.60 5.59 -19.99
N ILE A 388 20.56 5.26 -19.13
CA ILE A 388 21.82 5.99 -18.97
C ILE A 388 23.00 5.03 -19.09
N PRO A 389 23.89 5.22 -20.08
CA PRO A 389 25.10 4.43 -20.19
C PRO A 389 25.92 4.48 -18.88
N PRO A 390 26.52 3.35 -18.43
CA PRO A 390 27.26 3.28 -17.16
C PRO A 390 28.31 4.38 -16.98
N GLU A 391 28.93 4.85 -18.06
CA GLU A 391 29.91 5.95 -18.09
C GLU A 391 29.34 7.31 -17.65
N HIS A 392 28.04 7.55 -17.86
CA HIS A 392 27.36 8.81 -17.54
C HIS A 392 26.65 8.79 -16.18
N ILE A 393 26.71 7.69 -15.44
CA ILE A 393 26.01 7.55 -14.15
C ILE A 393 26.49 8.57 -13.12
N ASN A 394 27.80 8.83 -13.06
CA ASN A 394 28.34 9.83 -12.14
C ASN A 394 27.86 11.24 -12.46
N ASP A 395 27.77 11.59 -13.75
CA ASP A 395 27.27 12.89 -14.19
C ASP A 395 25.77 13.03 -13.89
N ALA A 396 24.99 11.97 -14.15
CA ALA A 396 23.58 11.94 -13.83
C ALA A 396 23.31 12.11 -12.33
N LEU A 397 24.06 11.40 -11.48
CA LEU A 397 23.97 11.53 -10.03
C LEU A 397 24.38 12.93 -9.54
N ARG A 398 25.39 13.53 -10.15
CA ARG A 398 25.80 14.91 -9.85
C ARG A 398 24.67 15.89 -10.19
N LYS A 399 24.07 15.79 -11.38
CA LYS A 399 22.96 16.67 -11.78
C LYS A 399 21.74 16.53 -10.87
N ILE A 400 21.41 15.32 -10.42
CA ILE A 400 20.35 15.12 -9.41
C ILE A 400 20.69 15.90 -8.13
N SER A 401 21.94 15.79 -7.66
CA SER A 401 22.38 16.49 -6.45
C SER A 401 22.36 18.02 -6.61
N GLU A 402 22.77 18.55 -7.77
CA GLU A 402 22.77 19.99 -8.07
C GLU A 402 21.35 20.56 -8.21
N GLY A 403 20.44 19.76 -8.78
CA GLY A 403 19.02 20.08 -8.92
C GLY A 403 18.20 19.89 -7.65
N ASN A 404 18.74 19.22 -6.63
CA ASN A 404 18.05 19.02 -5.35
C ASN A 404 18.07 20.32 -4.52
N LYS A 405 16.91 20.93 -4.32
CA LYS A 405 16.73 22.20 -3.58
C LYS A 405 15.94 21.99 -2.28
N PRO A 406 16.10 22.90 -1.30
CA PRO A 406 15.25 22.92 -0.10
C PRO A 406 13.76 22.98 -0.43
N ALA A 407 12.94 22.48 0.49
CA ALA A 407 11.49 22.49 0.34
C ALA A 407 10.96 23.93 0.11
N GLY A 408 10.17 24.10 -0.95
CA GLY A 408 9.57 25.38 -1.32
C GLY A 408 10.35 26.19 -2.37
N GLU A 409 11.59 25.81 -2.68
CA GLU A 409 12.43 26.48 -3.69
C GLU A 409 12.50 25.72 -5.04
N ALA A 410 11.99 24.50 -5.07
CA ALA A 410 12.04 23.61 -6.24
C ALA A 410 10.81 23.70 -7.14
N ASP A 411 10.98 23.31 -8.41
CA ASP A 411 9.87 23.16 -9.36
C ASP A 411 8.95 21.98 -9.02
N LEU A 412 9.46 20.96 -8.32
CA LEU A 412 8.72 19.75 -7.95
C LEU A 412 9.13 19.23 -6.57
N THR A 413 8.22 18.54 -5.90
CA THR A 413 8.57 17.68 -4.74
C THR A 413 8.46 16.22 -5.15
N LEU A 414 9.51 15.43 -4.93
CA LEU A 414 9.53 14.00 -5.22
C LEU A 414 9.43 13.21 -3.91
N THR A 415 8.48 12.29 -3.82
CA THR A 415 8.29 11.45 -2.63
C THR A 415 7.76 10.07 -3.02
N THR A 416 7.75 9.14 -2.07
CA THR A 416 7.09 7.84 -2.22
C THR A 416 5.68 7.88 -1.61
N ILE A 417 4.80 6.96 -2.04
CA ILE A 417 3.44 6.81 -1.46
C ILE A 417 3.50 6.69 0.06
N HIS A 418 4.39 5.84 0.57
CA HIS A 418 4.58 5.62 2.00
C HIS A 418 5.01 6.89 2.75
N ALA A 419 5.95 7.65 2.21
CA ALA A 419 6.41 8.89 2.84
C ALA A 419 5.36 10.00 2.77
N MET A 420 4.47 9.97 1.76
CA MET A 420 3.38 10.94 1.63
C MET A 420 2.18 10.62 2.51
N LYS A 421 2.02 9.37 2.97
CA LYS A 421 0.91 9.00 3.86
C LYS A 421 0.88 9.87 5.11
N GLY A 422 -0.29 10.41 5.42
CA GLY A 422 -0.50 11.38 6.51
C GLY A 422 -0.21 12.84 6.13
N ARG A 423 0.33 13.10 4.94
CA ARG A 423 0.50 14.44 4.36
C ARG A 423 -0.44 14.62 3.17
N GLU A 424 -0.58 15.86 2.72
CA GLU A 424 -1.46 16.27 1.63
C GLU A 424 -0.77 17.40 0.85
N ALA A 425 -1.09 17.55 -0.43
CA ALA A 425 -0.62 18.67 -1.23
C ALA A 425 -1.73 19.19 -2.16
N ASP A 426 -1.62 20.44 -2.58
CA ASP A 426 -2.61 21.06 -3.44
C ASP A 426 -2.66 20.41 -4.83
N ARG A 427 -1.50 19.98 -5.33
CA ARG A 427 -1.31 19.37 -6.65
C ARG A 427 -0.48 18.09 -6.50
N ILE A 428 -1.03 16.96 -6.92
CA ILE A 428 -0.33 15.67 -6.94
C ILE A 428 -0.15 15.20 -8.37
N SER A 429 1.03 14.69 -8.68
CA SER A 429 1.26 13.88 -9.87
C SER A 429 1.60 12.45 -9.42
N ILE A 430 0.99 11.45 -10.05
CA ILE A 430 1.30 10.04 -9.79
C ILE A 430 2.42 9.60 -10.74
N GLY A 431 3.45 8.95 -10.21
CA GLY A 431 4.57 8.45 -11.00
C GLY A 431 4.16 7.30 -11.93
N SER A 432 4.90 7.16 -13.03
CA SER A 432 4.68 6.08 -14.02
C SER A 432 4.95 4.67 -13.48
N ASP A 433 5.50 4.54 -12.27
CA ASP A 433 5.71 3.25 -11.60
C ASP A 433 4.48 2.80 -10.79
N ALA A 434 3.42 3.60 -10.76
CA ALA A 434 2.13 3.19 -10.25
C ALA A 434 1.52 2.14 -11.18
N LEU A 435 0.94 1.10 -10.58
CA LEU A 435 0.29 0.03 -11.34
C LEU A 435 -1.22 0.24 -11.37
N SER A 436 -1.82 -0.01 -12.53
CA SER A 436 -3.22 -0.39 -12.59
C SER A 436 -3.39 -1.84 -12.12
N PRO A 437 -4.54 -2.23 -11.59
CA PRO A 437 -4.78 -3.63 -11.20
C PRO A 437 -4.67 -4.62 -12.35
N SER A 438 -4.97 -4.21 -13.59
CA SER A 438 -4.67 -5.02 -14.78
C SER A 438 -3.19 -5.29 -14.99
N GLU A 439 -2.32 -4.34 -14.64
CA GLU A 439 -0.86 -4.50 -14.70
C GLU A 439 -0.30 -5.25 -13.47
N ALA A 440 -0.97 -5.13 -12.32
CA ALA A 440 -0.65 -5.92 -11.14
C ALA A 440 -0.96 -7.42 -11.33
N THR A 441 -1.90 -7.77 -12.21
CA THR A 441 -2.41 -9.13 -12.40
C THR A 441 -2.12 -9.73 -13.79
N GLU A 442 -1.01 -9.37 -14.45
CA GLU A 442 -0.59 -10.04 -15.72
C GLU A 442 -0.47 -11.58 -15.60
N SER A 443 -0.63 -12.15 -14.40
CA SER A 443 -1.01 -13.54 -14.17
C SER A 443 -2.23 -13.64 -13.25
N HIS A 444 -3.38 -14.10 -13.79
CA HIS A 444 -4.56 -14.61 -13.07
C HIS A 444 -5.27 -13.65 -12.09
N TYR A 445 -6.37 -13.05 -12.56
CA TYR A 445 -7.27 -12.16 -11.79
C TYR A 445 -7.83 -12.77 -10.48
N ASP A 446 -7.81 -14.09 -10.31
CA ASP A 446 -8.38 -14.79 -9.14
C ASP A 446 -7.33 -15.36 -8.17
N GLU A 447 -6.03 -15.33 -8.48
CA GLU A 447 -5.05 -16.12 -7.72
C GLU A 447 -4.34 -15.36 -6.58
N ARG A 448 -4.43 -14.01 -6.53
CA ARG A 448 -3.71 -13.19 -5.52
C ARG A 448 -4.48 -11.95 -5.03
N PRO A 449 -5.59 -12.13 -4.29
CA PRO A 449 -6.40 -11.01 -3.79
C PRO A 449 -5.63 -10.06 -2.87
N GLU A 450 -4.65 -10.54 -2.12
CA GLU A 450 -3.84 -9.70 -1.22
C GLU A 450 -2.97 -8.69 -1.98
N GLU A 451 -2.35 -9.10 -3.10
CA GLU A 451 -1.55 -8.20 -3.94
C GLU A 451 -2.43 -7.12 -4.60
N ILE A 452 -3.62 -7.50 -5.08
CA ILE A 452 -4.59 -6.55 -5.65
C ILE A 452 -5.07 -5.55 -4.59
N SER A 453 -5.35 -6.03 -3.38
CA SER A 453 -5.74 -5.20 -2.24
C SER A 453 -4.65 -4.17 -1.92
N GLU A 454 -3.38 -4.60 -1.80
CA GLU A 454 -2.25 -3.72 -1.51
C GLU A 454 -2.04 -2.66 -2.60
N GLU A 455 -2.05 -3.04 -3.88
CA GLU A 455 -1.87 -2.10 -5.00
C GLU A 455 -3.02 -1.10 -5.12
N THR A 456 -4.26 -1.57 -4.92
CA THR A 456 -5.43 -0.67 -4.92
C THR A 456 -5.35 0.34 -3.79
N ASN A 457 -4.95 -0.11 -2.59
CA ASN A 457 -4.79 0.76 -1.42
C ASN A 457 -3.67 1.78 -1.62
N LEU A 458 -2.53 1.38 -2.21
CA LEU A 458 -1.43 2.29 -2.54
C LEU A 458 -1.90 3.40 -3.48
N LEU A 459 -2.60 3.06 -4.57
CA LEU A 459 -3.07 4.03 -5.54
C LEU A 459 -4.16 4.94 -4.95
N TYR A 460 -5.13 4.38 -4.23
CA TYR A 460 -6.16 5.16 -3.52
C TYR A 460 -5.53 6.12 -2.49
N VAL A 461 -4.54 5.66 -1.71
CA VAL A 461 -3.81 6.51 -0.78
C VAL A 461 -3.15 7.66 -1.53
N ALA A 462 -2.47 7.38 -2.64
CA ALA A 462 -1.73 8.39 -3.41
C ALA A 462 -2.66 9.44 -4.02
N MET A 463 -3.74 9.02 -4.70
CA MET A 463 -4.71 9.92 -5.32
C MET A 463 -5.40 10.83 -4.30
N THR A 464 -5.78 10.27 -3.15
CA THR A 464 -6.48 11.01 -2.09
C THR A 464 -5.58 11.96 -1.29
N ARG A 465 -4.28 12.07 -1.61
CA ARG A 465 -3.40 13.13 -1.06
C ARG A 465 -3.58 14.47 -1.75
N ALA A 466 -4.19 14.49 -2.94
CA ALA A 466 -4.50 15.71 -3.67
C ALA A 466 -5.64 16.48 -3.00
N ARG A 467 -5.52 17.81 -2.92
CA ARG A 467 -6.63 18.69 -2.53
C ARG A 467 -7.36 19.29 -3.73
N ASN A 468 -6.61 19.79 -4.71
CA ASN A 468 -7.16 20.56 -5.83
C ASN A 468 -6.90 19.90 -7.19
N ALA A 469 -5.69 19.40 -7.45
CA ALA A 469 -5.33 18.85 -8.76
C ALA A 469 -4.65 17.49 -8.64
N LEU A 470 -5.04 16.56 -9.51
CA LEU A 470 -4.45 15.23 -9.66
C LEU A 470 -4.03 15.02 -11.13
N THR A 471 -2.76 14.72 -11.36
CA THR A 471 -2.24 14.26 -12.65
C THR A 471 -1.96 12.77 -12.56
N LEU A 472 -2.59 11.99 -13.44
CA LEU A 472 -2.39 10.56 -13.58
C LEU A 472 -1.56 10.28 -14.85
N PRO A 473 -0.70 9.25 -14.86
CA PRO A 473 -0.05 8.80 -16.10
C PRO A 473 -1.06 8.47 -17.20
N THR A 474 -0.68 8.64 -18.46
CA THR A 474 -1.58 8.46 -19.62
C THR A 474 -2.12 7.03 -19.74
N GLN A 475 -1.43 6.04 -19.15
CA GLN A 475 -1.91 4.66 -19.06
C GLN A 475 -3.27 4.55 -18.34
N PHE A 476 -3.58 5.47 -17.42
CA PHE A 476 -4.86 5.54 -16.72
C PHE A 476 -5.98 6.22 -17.54
N GLU A 477 -5.68 6.85 -18.68
CA GLU A 477 -6.71 7.51 -19.51
C GLU A 477 -7.67 6.48 -20.13
N ARG A 478 -7.14 5.33 -20.57
CA ARG A 478 -7.89 4.25 -21.23
C ARG A 478 -8.96 3.59 -20.33
N PRO A 479 -8.69 3.25 -19.05
CA PRO A 479 -9.71 2.68 -18.17
C PRO A 479 -10.89 3.62 -17.84
N PHE A 480 -10.76 4.94 -18.02
CA PHE A 480 -11.79 5.92 -17.67
C PHE A 480 -12.78 6.23 -18.81
N ARG A 481 -12.38 6.01 -20.07
CA ARG A 481 -13.27 6.22 -21.23
C ARG A 481 -14.25 5.07 -21.49
N SER A 482 -14.13 3.97 -20.75
CA SER A 482 -15.04 2.83 -20.85
C SER A 482 -15.33 2.32 -19.45
N PRO A 483 -16.49 2.65 -18.82
CA PRO A 483 -17.02 1.68 -17.90
C PRO A 483 -17.18 0.39 -18.72
N ARG A 484 -16.54 -0.70 -18.27
CA ARG A 484 -16.93 -2.06 -18.66
C ARG A 484 -18.36 -2.30 -18.17
N THR A 485 -19.30 -1.57 -18.75
CA THR A 485 -20.69 -1.96 -18.79
C THR A 485 -20.67 -3.00 -19.90
N THR A 486 -20.66 -4.27 -19.53
CA THR A 486 -21.21 -5.31 -20.40
C THR A 486 -22.63 -4.85 -20.73
N VAL A 487 -22.78 -4.16 -21.87
CA VAL A 487 -24.09 -4.00 -22.46
C VAL A 487 -24.49 -5.41 -22.86
N GLU A 488 -25.54 -5.96 -22.27
CA GLU A 488 -26.17 -7.17 -22.80
C GLU A 488 -26.60 -6.84 -24.22
N MET A 489 -25.81 -7.29 -25.19
CA MET A 489 -26.09 -7.01 -26.59
C MET A 489 -27.25 -7.91 -27.01
N PRO A 490 -28.35 -7.36 -27.53
CA PRO A 490 -29.48 -8.17 -28.00
C PRO A 490 -28.98 -9.23 -29.00
N PRO A 491 -29.50 -10.47 -28.94
CA PRO A 491 -29.02 -11.57 -29.79
C PRO A 491 -29.01 -11.24 -31.28
N ASP A 492 -29.95 -10.42 -31.74
CA ASP A 492 -30.05 -10.03 -33.15
C ASP A 492 -28.96 -9.02 -33.55
N VAL A 493 -28.60 -8.08 -32.66
CA VAL A 493 -27.48 -7.13 -32.86
C VAL A 493 -26.16 -7.88 -32.91
N TYR A 494 -25.98 -8.92 -32.08
CA TYR A 494 -24.81 -9.80 -32.13
C TYR A 494 -24.69 -10.57 -33.45
N ARG A 495 -25.78 -11.15 -33.95
CA ARG A 495 -25.76 -11.86 -35.24
C ARG A 495 -25.39 -10.94 -36.40
N ILE A 496 -25.94 -9.72 -36.43
CA ILE A 496 -25.65 -8.73 -37.46
C ILE A 496 -24.19 -8.27 -37.40
N ALA A 497 -23.69 -8.00 -36.19
CA ALA A 497 -22.30 -7.63 -35.94
C ALA A 497 -21.31 -8.73 -36.36
N LYS A 498 -21.63 -9.99 -36.08
CA LYS A 498 -20.80 -11.15 -36.48
C LYS A 498 -20.79 -11.36 -38.00
N ALA A 499 -21.94 -11.25 -38.66
CA ALA A 499 -22.01 -11.33 -40.12
C ALA A 499 -21.16 -10.26 -40.82
N ALA A 500 -21.01 -9.08 -40.20
CA ALA A 500 -20.16 -8.01 -40.71
C ALA A 500 -18.65 -8.28 -40.57
N ILE A 501 -18.25 -9.16 -39.64
CA ILE A 501 -16.85 -9.58 -39.43
C ILE A 501 -16.49 -10.73 -40.38
N ASP A 502 -17.40 -11.70 -40.51
CA ASP A 502 -17.14 -12.95 -41.22
C ASP A 502 -17.14 -12.78 -42.75
N HIS A 503 -17.84 -11.77 -43.28
CA HIS A 503 -17.83 -11.43 -44.70
C HIS A 503 -16.96 -10.19 -44.93
N SER A 504 -15.85 -10.31 -45.68
CA SER A 504 -15.18 -9.14 -46.28
C SER A 504 -16.13 -8.47 -47.26
N ILE A 505 -16.82 -7.42 -46.83
CA ILE A 505 -18.03 -6.94 -47.50
C ILE A 505 -17.74 -6.15 -48.79
N GLU A 506 -18.32 -6.58 -49.91
CA GLU A 506 -18.56 -5.76 -51.11
C GLU A 506 -19.72 -4.78 -50.87
N ASN A 507 -19.64 -3.59 -51.48
CA ASN A 507 -20.36 -2.35 -51.12
C ASN A 507 -21.89 -2.41 -50.89
N GLN A 508 -22.63 -3.42 -51.36
CA GLN A 508 -24.09 -3.46 -51.26
C GLN A 508 -24.60 -3.98 -49.89
N ASP A 509 -23.90 -4.92 -49.25
CA ASP A 509 -24.35 -5.53 -47.98
C ASP A 509 -24.05 -4.65 -46.75
N GLN A 510 -23.06 -3.74 -46.84
CA GLN A 510 -22.75 -2.78 -45.77
C GLN A 510 -23.91 -1.82 -45.48
N LYS A 511 -24.68 -1.45 -46.50
CA LYS A 511 -25.79 -0.51 -46.35
C LYS A 511 -26.96 -1.13 -45.57
N ASN A 512 -27.32 -2.36 -45.93
CA ASN A 512 -28.40 -3.10 -45.26
C ASN A 512 -28.06 -3.41 -43.80
N ILE A 513 -26.79 -3.75 -43.51
CA ILE A 513 -26.30 -3.99 -42.15
C ILE A 513 -26.33 -2.71 -41.31
N ARG A 514 -25.90 -1.57 -41.89
CA ARG A 514 -25.96 -0.27 -41.19
C ARG A 514 -27.39 0.16 -40.91
N GLU A 515 -28.28 0.06 -41.88
CA GLU A 515 -29.70 0.39 -41.69
C GLU A 515 -30.36 -0.49 -40.62
N ALA A 516 -30.04 -1.78 -40.56
CA ALA A 516 -30.54 -2.68 -39.52
C ALA A 516 -30.00 -2.35 -38.12
N LEU A 517 -28.72 -1.96 -38.00
CA LEU A 517 -28.13 -1.54 -36.73
C LEU A 517 -28.71 -0.20 -36.26
N GLU A 518 -28.91 0.75 -37.17
CA GLU A 518 -29.51 2.06 -36.88
C GLU A 518 -30.96 1.93 -36.38
N GLN A 519 -31.75 1.02 -36.97
CA GLN A 519 -33.10 0.70 -36.49
C GLN A 519 -33.12 0.15 -35.06
N GLN A 520 -32.03 -0.48 -34.61
CA GLN A 520 -31.86 -1.00 -33.25
C GLN A 520 -31.17 -0.01 -32.31
N GLY A 521 -30.89 1.22 -32.76
CA GLY A 521 -30.25 2.26 -31.97
C GLY A 521 -28.73 2.12 -31.82
N PHE A 522 -28.07 1.49 -32.81
CA PHE A 522 -26.63 1.33 -32.88
C PHE A 522 -26.06 1.93 -34.18
N SER A 523 -24.86 2.50 -34.12
CA SER A 523 -24.13 3.04 -35.26
C SER A 523 -22.80 2.32 -35.43
N LEU A 524 -22.46 1.99 -36.68
CA LEU A 524 -21.21 1.31 -37.01
C LEU A 524 -20.17 2.35 -37.48
N LEU A 525 -19.18 2.64 -36.63
CA LEU A 525 -18.08 3.55 -36.94
C LEU A 525 -16.89 2.79 -37.51
N ASN A 526 -16.43 3.24 -38.68
CA ASN A 526 -15.16 2.77 -39.25
C ASN A 526 -14.02 3.64 -38.68
N ARG A 527 -13.15 3.07 -37.84
CA ARG A 527 -12.01 3.77 -37.22
C ARG A 527 -10.70 3.05 -37.55
N GLY A 528 -10.31 3.06 -38.82
CA GLY A 528 -9.06 2.46 -39.29
C GLY A 528 -9.20 0.95 -39.49
N PRO A 529 -8.28 0.09 -38.98
CA PRO A 529 -8.39 -1.36 -39.17
C PRO A 529 -9.54 -2.00 -38.37
N ASP A 530 -10.16 -1.26 -37.45
CA ASP A 530 -11.20 -1.78 -36.56
C ASP A 530 -12.58 -1.15 -36.85
N LEU A 531 -13.60 -2.00 -36.90
CA LEU A 531 -15.01 -1.60 -36.87
C LEU A 531 -15.50 -1.53 -35.41
N VAL A 532 -16.14 -0.42 -35.05
CA VAL A 532 -16.66 -0.16 -33.70
C VAL A 532 -18.17 0.02 -33.77
N LEU A 533 -18.90 -0.78 -33.00
CA LEU A 533 -20.34 -0.64 -32.84
C LEU A 533 -20.61 0.27 -31.64
N VAL A 534 -21.40 1.33 -31.81
CA VAL A 534 -21.67 2.34 -30.79
C VAL A 534 -23.17 2.47 -30.56
N ASP A 535 -23.62 2.52 -29.31
CA ASP A 535 -25.04 2.77 -28.98
C ASP A 535 -25.39 4.27 -28.97
N ASN A 536 -26.68 4.58 -28.86
CA ASN A 536 -27.19 5.95 -28.77
C ASN A 536 -26.67 6.75 -27.54
N SER A 537 -26.02 6.10 -26.57
CA SER A 537 -25.37 6.73 -25.40
C SER A 537 -23.85 6.88 -25.60
N ASN A 538 -23.36 6.71 -26.82
CA ASN A 538 -21.95 6.79 -27.22
C ASN A 538 -21.03 5.74 -26.57
N ARG A 539 -21.60 4.62 -26.11
CA ARG A 539 -20.85 3.47 -25.59
C ARG A 539 -20.56 2.52 -26.74
N GLY A 540 -19.30 2.12 -26.91
CA GLY A 540 -18.90 1.31 -28.06
C GLY A 540 -18.15 0.04 -27.71
N ILE A 541 -18.32 -1.00 -28.54
CA ILE A 541 -17.57 -2.26 -28.50
C ILE A 541 -16.82 -2.45 -29.82
N ARG A 542 -15.57 -2.90 -29.75
CA ARG A 542 -14.84 -3.31 -30.95
C ARG A 542 -15.38 -4.63 -31.42
N LEU A 543 -15.69 -4.74 -32.71
CA LEU A 543 -16.21 -5.98 -33.27
C LEU A 543 -15.23 -7.15 -33.08
N ALA A 544 -13.92 -6.90 -33.13
CA ALA A 544 -12.88 -7.91 -32.87
C ALA A 544 -12.88 -8.47 -31.43
N GLU A 545 -13.48 -7.77 -30.47
CA GLU A 545 -13.55 -8.18 -29.05
C GLU A 545 -14.76 -9.08 -28.74
N LEU A 546 -15.66 -9.29 -29.71
CA LEU A 546 -16.84 -10.16 -29.55
C LEU A 546 -16.52 -11.67 -29.49
N CYS A 547 -15.25 -12.05 -29.60
CA CYS A 547 -14.78 -13.43 -29.40
C CYS A 547 -14.74 -13.79 -27.90
N LEU A 548 -15.91 -13.97 -27.28
CA LEU A 548 -16.01 -14.51 -25.91
C LEU A 548 -15.82 -16.03 -25.92
N LYS A 549 -15.03 -16.53 -24.97
CA LYS A 549 -14.68 -17.95 -24.82
C LYS A 549 -15.93 -18.85 -24.74
N PRO A 550 -15.88 -20.08 -25.32
CA PRO A 550 -17.03 -20.99 -25.39
C PRO A 550 -17.70 -21.29 -24.05
N GLU A 551 -16.95 -21.24 -22.95
CA GLU A 551 -17.45 -21.56 -21.61
C GLU A 551 -18.53 -20.57 -21.10
N ILE A 552 -18.49 -19.30 -21.53
CA ILE A 552 -19.46 -18.27 -21.13
C ILE A 552 -20.79 -18.45 -21.90
N LEU A 553 -20.71 -18.90 -23.16
CA LEU A 553 -21.87 -19.24 -23.98
C LEU A 553 -22.63 -20.45 -23.43
N ALA A 554 -21.90 -21.48 -22.97
CA ALA A 554 -22.49 -22.70 -22.45
C ALA A 554 -23.23 -22.52 -21.12
N SER A 555 -22.77 -21.63 -20.23
CA SER A 555 -23.38 -21.46 -18.90
C SER A 555 -24.65 -20.61 -18.92
N LYS A 556 -24.72 -19.59 -19.80
CA LYS A 556 -25.88 -18.69 -19.89
C LYS A 556 -26.93 -19.14 -20.92
N PHE A 557 -26.55 -19.92 -21.95
CA PHE A 557 -27.47 -20.32 -23.03
C PHE A 557 -27.29 -21.81 -23.43
N PRO A 558 -27.70 -22.75 -22.56
CA PRO A 558 -27.43 -24.19 -22.74
C PRO A 558 -28.07 -24.82 -23.99
N LYS A 559 -29.09 -24.18 -24.59
CA LYS A 559 -29.74 -24.68 -25.82
C LYS A 559 -28.89 -24.54 -27.09
N TYR A 560 -27.81 -23.77 -27.05
CA TYR A 560 -26.98 -23.47 -28.23
C TYR A 560 -25.56 -24.03 -28.16
N ALA A 561 -25.19 -24.70 -27.06
CA ALA A 561 -23.86 -25.30 -26.89
C ALA A 561 -23.55 -26.40 -27.92
N ASN A 562 -24.58 -27.07 -28.44
CA ASN A 562 -24.43 -28.18 -29.40
C ASN A 562 -24.77 -27.80 -30.86
N SER A 563 -24.88 -26.51 -31.16
CA SER A 563 -25.20 -26.04 -32.53
C SER A 563 -24.19 -25.00 -33.00
N ILE A 564 -22.93 -25.40 -33.00
CA ILE A 564 -21.85 -24.73 -33.74
C ILE A 564 -21.03 -25.85 -34.39
N PRO A 565 -20.77 -25.83 -35.71
CA PRO A 565 -19.81 -26.74 -36.33
C PRO A 565 -18.40 -26.59 -35.77
#